data_AF-A0A373BI01-F1
#
_entry.id   AF-A0A373BI01-F1
#
_cell.length_a   1.000
_cell.length_b   1.000
_cell.length_c   1.000
_cell.angle_alpha   90.00
_cell.angle_beta   90.00
_cell.angle_gamma   90.00
#
_symmetry.space_group_name_H-M   'P 1'
#
loop_
_entity.id
_entity.type
_entity.pdbx_description
1 polymer ?
#
loop_
_entity_poly.entity_id
_entity_poly.type
_entity_poly.pdbx_seq_one_letter_code
_entity_poly.pdbx_strand_id
1 'polypeptide(L)'
;MDFLLEALTNWLKEMLVGGIMSNLSGMFDSVNQQVADISVQVGQTPQGWNGSIFNMIENLSNSIMVPIAGVILAIVMTVDLIQMIADKNNLHDVDTWMIFKWVFKSAAAILIVTNTWNIVMGVFDMAQSVVAQAAGIINSDASIDISSVMTDLEPRLMEMDLGPLFGLRFQSLF
;
A
#
# COMPACT_ATOMS: atom_id res chain seq x y z
N MET A 1 60.86 -5.20 12.45
CA MET A 1 60.00 -6.15 11.71
C MET A 1 58.54 -5.93 12.10
N ASP A 2 58.26 -5.79 13.41
CA ASP A 2 56.92 -5.43 13.92
C ASP A 2 56.36 -4.13 13.34
N PHE A 3 57.14 -3.04 13.29
CA PHE A 3 56.66 -1.77 12.72
C PHE A 3 56.15 -1.88 11.27
N LEU A 4 56.81 -2.69 10.43
CA LEU A 4 56.39 -2.88 9.04
C LEU A 4 55.16 -3.80 8.93
N LEU A 5 55.06 -4.82 9.79
CA LEU A 5 53.90 -5.71 9.84
C LEU A 5 52.66 -5.00 10.39
N GLU A 6 52.84 -4.13 11.38
CA GLU A 6 51.79 -3.30 11.99
C GLU A 6 51.31 -2.24 10.99
N ALA A 7 52.23 -1.58 10.29
CA ALA A 7 51.90 -0.62 9.22
C ALA A 7 51.15 -1.30 8.06
N LEU A 8 51.58 -2.49 7.63
CA LEU A 8 50.88 -3.28 6.61
C LEU A 8 49.50 -3.74 7.07
N THR A 9 49.36 -4.16 8.33
CA THR A 9 48.09 -4.58 8.92
C THR A 9 47.09 -3.43 8.97
N ASN A 10 47.52 -2.25 9.41
CA ASN A 10 46.65 -1.07 9.45
C ASN A 10 46.25 -0.60 8.05
N TRP A 11 47.17 -0.56 7.09
CA TRP A 11 46.86 -0.24 5.69
C TRP A 11 45.81 -1.19 5.10
N LEU A 12 45.92 -2.49 5.40
CA LEU A 12 45.03 -3.50 4.87
C LEU A 12 43.64 -3.45 5.56
N LYS A 13 43.59 -3.10 6.85
CA LYS A 13 42.34 -2.79 7.55
C LYS A 13 41.64 -1.58 6.95
N GLU A 14 42.34 -0.46 6.75
CA GLU A 14 41.77 0.75 6.14
C GLU A 14 41.15 0.47 4.76
N MET A 15 41.84 -0.30 3.92
CA MET A 15 41.33 -0.74 2.62
C MET A 15 40.07 -1.61 2.73
N LEU A 16 40.03 -2.55 3.68
CA LEU A 16 38.88 -3.43 3.88
C LEU A 16 37.69 -2.67 4.47
N VAL A 17 37.90 -1.84 5.49
CA VAL A 17 36.87 -1.00 6.09
C VAL A 17 36.30 -0.05 5.04
N GLY A 18 37.15 0.68 4.30
CA GLY A 18 36.68 1.56 3.22
C GLY A 18 35.87 0.82 2.15
N GLY A 19 36.27 -0.42 1.80
CA GLY A 19 35.53 -1.27 0.87
C GLY A 19 34.17 -1.76 1.40
N ILE A 20 34.07 -2.12 2.68
CA ILE A 20 32.81 -2.51 3.34
C ILE A 20 31.87 -1.31 3.43
N MET A 21 32.39 -0.17 3.89
CA MET A 21 31.64 1.08 4.05
C MET A 21 31.07 1.56 2.72
N SER A 22 31.87 1.54 1.65
CA SER A 22 31.40 1.88 0.30
C SER A 22 30.29 0.95 -0.19
N ASN A 23 30.38 -0.35 0.09
CA ASN A 23 29.34 -1.29 -0.32
C ASN A 23 28.04 -1.10 0.47
N LEU A 24 28.14 -0.97 1.79
CA LEU A 24 27.00 -0.75 2.68
C LEU A 24 26.29 0.58 2.36
N SER A 25 27.04 1.65 2.09
CA SER A 25 26.46 2.93 1.63
C SER A 25 25.68 2.73 0.33
N GLY A 26 26.28 2.05 -0.67
CA GLY A 26 25.60 1.78 -1.93
C GLY A 26 24.35 0.91 -1.78
N MET A 27 24.35 -0.06 -0.86
CA MET A 27 23.17 -0.85 -0.52
C MET A 27 22.09 0.00 0.16
N PHE A 28 22.45 0.84 1.12
CA PHE A 28 21.49 1.73 1.79
C PHE A 28 20.89 2.75 0.83
N ASP A 29 21.69 3.32 -0.07
CA ASP A 29 21.19 4.21 -1.14
C ASP A 29 20.21 3.48 -2.05
N SER A 30 20.54 2.26 -2.48
CA SER A 30 19.68 1.43 -3.32
C SER A 30 18.36 1.07 -2.62
N VAL A 31 18.42 0.70 -1.33
CA VAL A 31 17.23 0.41 -0.52
C VAL A 31 16.37 1.66 -0.35
N ASN A 32 16.97 2.82 -0.03
CA ASN A 32 16.25 4.08 0.10
C ASN A 32 15.56 4.46 -1.23
N GLN A 33 16.24 4.29 -2.37
CA GLN A 33 15.66 4.51 -3.70
C GLN A 33 14.50 3.56 -3.99
N GLN A 34 14.67 2.26 -3.76
CA GLN A 34 13.59 1.28 -3.97
C GLN A 34 12.39 1.55 -3.07
N VAL A 35 12.61 1.91 -1.80
CA VAL A 35 11.54 2.26 -0.86
C VAL A 35 10.81 3.53 -1.31
N ALA A 36 11.54 4.54 -1.80
CA ALA A 36 10.95 5.74 -2.38
C ALA A 36 10.12 5.41 -3.64
N ASP A 37 10.65 4.60 -4.55
CA ASP A 37 9.94 4.18 -5.77
C ASP A 37 8.67 3.38 -5.45
N ILE A 38 8.72 2.46 -4.48
CA ILE A 38 7.56 1.70 -4.01
C ILE A 38 6.51 2.66 -3.43
N SER A 39 6.92 3.66 -2.65
CA SER A 39 5.98 4.65 -2.09
C SER A 39 5.23 5.41 -3.19
N VAL A 40 5.90 5.70 -4.31
CA VAL A 40 5.28 6.33 -5.49
C VAL A 40 4.32 5.36 -6.18
N GLN A 41 4.72 4.11 -6.41
CA GLN A 41 3.89 3.11 -7.09
C GLN A 41 2.61 2.78 -6.30
N VAL A 42 2.71 2.62 -4.98
CA VAL A 42 1.55 2.33 -4.11
C VAL A 42 0.63 3.56 -3.98
N GLY A 43 1.15 4.76 -4.21
CA GLY A 43 0.37 6.00 -4.22
C GLY A 43 -0.44 6.23 -5.50
N GLN A 44 -0.22 5.45 -6.56
CA GLN A 44 -0.92 5.65 -7.83
C GLN A 44 -2.40 5.27 -7.77
N THR A 45 -3.24 5.92 -8.59
CA THR A 45 -4.64 5.53 -8.71
C THR A 45 -4.70 4.20 -9.46
N PRO A 46 -5.77 3.39 -9.33
CA PRO A 46 -5.94 2.20 -10.16
C PRO A 46 -5.80 2.49 -11.67
N GLN A 47 -6.26 3.66 -12.13
CA GLN A 47 -6.09 4.13 -13.51
C GLN A 47 -4.63 4.49 -13.83
N GLY A 48 -3.92 5.16 -12.92
CA GLY A 48 -2.51 5.53 -13.08
C GLY A 48 -1.57 4.33 -13.03
N TRP A 49 -1.92 3.32 -12.24
CA TRP A 49 -1.18 2.07 -12.11
C TRP A 49 -1.32 1.19 -13.36
N ASN A 50 -2.57 0.97 -13.82
CA ASN A 50 -2.82 0.24 -15.06
C ASN A 50 -4.17 0.59 -15.70
N GLY A 51 -4.15 1.52 -16.65
CA GLY A 51 -5.35 1.96 -17.36
C GLY A 51 -6.09 0.85 -18.11
N SER A 52 -5.39 -0.16 -18.63
CA SER A 52 -6.02 -1.26 -19.37
C SER A 52 -6.82 -2.18 -18.46
N ILE A 53 -6.24 -2.58 -17.33
CA ILE A 53 -6.94 -3.39 -16.31
C ILE A 53 -8.08 -2.57 -15.69
N PHE A 54 -7.84 -1.30 -15.39
CA PHE A 54 -8.85 -0.38 -14.89
C PHE A 54 -10.08 -0.34 -15.80
N ASN A 55 -9.87 -0.05 -17.08
CA ASN A 55 -10.95 0.00 -18.07
C ASN A 55 -11.65 -1.36 -18.23
N MET A 56 -10.90 -2.48 -18.14
CA MET A 56 -11.52 -3.81 -18.18
C MET A 56 -12.47 -4.01 -16.99
N ILE A 57 -12.03 -3.69 -15.77
CA ILE A 57 -12.84 -3.84 -14.57
C ILE A 57 -14.03 -2.87 -14.58
N GLU A 58 -13.84 -1.62 -14.99
CA GLU A 58 -14.90 -0.62 -15.13
C GLU A 58 -16.00 -1.11 -16.07
N ASN A 59 -15.60 -1.60 -17.25
CA ASN A 59 -16.54 -2.11 -18.24
C ASN A 59 -17.30 -3.34 -17.75
N LEU A 60 -16.64 -4.27 -17.07
CA LEU A 60 -17.29 -5.42 -16.44
C LEU A 60 -18.28 -4.98 -15.35
N SER A 61 -17.90 -4.00 -14.54
CA SER A 61 -18.76 -3.46 -13.48
C SER A 61 -20.04 -2.86 -14.07
N ASN A 62 -19.89 -1.96 -15.05
CA ASN A 62 -21.00 -1.23 -15.65
C ASN A 62 -21.89 -2.12 -16.53
N SER A 63 -21.29 -3.06 -17.27
CA SER A 63 -22.02 -3.86 -18.27
C SER A 63 -22.62 -5.15 -17.71
N ILE A 64 -22.06 -5.69 -16.62
CA ILE A 64 -22.47 -7.00 -16.09
C ILE A 64 -22.90 -6.88 -14.63
N MET A 65 -22.06 -6.31 -13.77
CA MET A 65 -22.33 -6.31 -12.33
C MET A 65 -23.54 -5.45 -11.96
N VAL A 66 -23.62 -4.22 -12.48
CA VAL A 66 -24.74 -3.31 -12.21
C VAL A 66 -26.09 -3.89 -12.68
N PRO A 67 -26.22 -4.43 -13.91
CA PRO A 67 -27.45 -5.11 -14.34
C PRO A 67 -27.85 -6.29 -13.46
N ILE A 68 -26.91 -7.16 -13.08
CA ILE A 68 -27.18 -8.32 -12.21
C ILE A 68 -27.67 -7.84 -10.84
N ALA A 69 -27.01 -6.85 -10.25
CA ALA A 69 -27.42 -6.25 -8.99
C ALA A 69 -28.83 -5.61 -9.09
N GLY A 70 -29.14 -4.98 -10.23
CA GLY A 70 -30.47 -4.43 -10.51
C GLY A 70 -31.57 -5.50 -10.52
N VAL A 71 -31.32 -6.66 -11.14
CA VAL A 71 -32.26 -7.79 -11.14
C VAL A 71 -32.47 -8.35 -9.73
N ILE A 72 -31.39 -8.56 -8.99
CA ILE A 72 -31.46 -9.03 -7.60
C ILE A 72 -32.24 -8.03 -6.74
N LEU A 73 -31.96 -6.73 -6.86
CA LEU A 73 -32.70 -5.68 -6.17
C LEU A 73 -34.19 -5.72 -6.51
N ALA A 74 -34.55 -5.87 -7.78
CA ALA A 74 -35.95 -5.95 -8.19
C ALA A 74 -36.68 -7.11 -7.51
N ILE A 75 -36.04 -8.28 -7.42
CA ILE A 75 -36.58 -9.46 -6.73
C ILE A 75 -36.73 -9.16 -5.23
N VAL A 76 -35.67 -8.66 -4.59
CA VAL A 76 -35.66 -8.34 -3.15
C VAL A 76 -36.75 -7.32 -2.81
N MET A 77 -36.89 -6.23 -3.57
CA MET A 77 -37.90 -5.22 -3.33
C MET A 77 -39.32 -5.74 -3.54
N THR A 78 -39.51 -6.67 -4.48
CA THR A 78 -40.81 -7.33 -4.71
C THR A 78 -41.19 -8.23 -3.53
N VAL A 79 -40.24 -9.03 -3.02
CA VAL A 79 -40.46 -9.87 -1.84
C VAL A 79 -40.73 -9.01 -0.60
N ASP A 80 -39.97 -7.94 -0.40
CA ASP A 80 -40.15 -6.98 0.71
C ASP A 80 -41.55 -6.35 0.67
N LEU A 81 -42.06 -6.01 -0.51
CA LEU A 81 -43.41 -5.49 -0.70
C LEU A 81 -44.49 -6.53 -0.38
N ILE A 82 -44.30 -7.78 -0.83
CA ILE A 82 -45.25 -8.87 -0.55
C ILE A 82 -45.33 -9.14 0.95
N GLN A 83 -44.19 -9.22 1.64
CA GLN A 83 -44.13 -9.43 3.09
C GLN A 83 -44.83 -8.30 3.84
N MET A 84 -44.53 -7.06 3.45
CA MET A 84 -45.14 -5.86 4.01
C MET A 84 -46.68 -5.86 3.91
N ILE A 85 -47.23 -6.33 2.78
CA ILE A 85 -48.68 -6.45 2.57
C ILE A 85 -49.25 -7.65 3.34
N ALA A 86 -48.55 -8.79 3.35
CA ALA A 86 -48.98 -10.01 4.03
C ALA A 86 -49.04 -9.85 5.56
N ASP A 87 -48.06 -9.18 6.16
CA ASP A 87 -47.99 -8.93 7.61
C ASP A 87 -49.11 -7.98 8.08
N LYS A 88 -49.55 -7.07 7.21
CA LYS A 88 -50.67 -6.14 7.48
C LYS A 88 -52.04 -6.65 7.07
N ASN A 89 -52.15 -7.90 6.63
CA ASN A 89 -53.42 -8.52 6.24
C ASN A 89 -54.32 -8.91 7.44
N ASN A 90 -54.14 -8.26 8.60
CA ASN A 90 -54.95 -8.43 9.81
C ASN A 90 -55.88 -7.23 10.10
N LEU A 91 -56.34 -6.55 9.05
CA LEU A 91 -57.40 -5.50 9.08
C LEU A 91 -57.19 -4.36 10.09
N HIS A 92 -55.97 -3.84 10.23
CA HIS A 92 -55.77 -2.51 10.83
C HIS A 92 -54.66 -1.76 10.10
N ASP A 93 -55.08 -0.68 9.43
CA ASP A 93 -54.29 0.37 8.79
C ASP A 93 -53.06 -0.07 8.00
N VAL A 94 -53.24 -0.21 6.69
CA VAL A 94 -52.14 -0.09 5.73
C VAL A 94 -51.62 1.35 5.82
N ASP A 95 -50.73 1.59 6.79
CA ASP A 95 -50.05 2.87 6.98
C ASP A 95 -49.45 3.32 5.65
N THR A 96 -49.99 4.39 5.06
CA THR A 96 -49.41 5.06 3.88
C THR A 96 -47.93 5.40 4.10
N TRP A 97 -47.56 5.64 5.36
CA TRP A 97 -46.19 5.83 5.82
C TRP A 97 -45.25 4.64 5.54
N MET A 98 -45.76 3.41 5.58
CA MET A 98 -44.96 2.21 5.34
C MET A 98 -44.60 2.05 3.87
N ILE A 99 -45.56 2.32 2.98
CA ILE A 99 -45.32 2.36 1.52
C ILE A 99 -44.34 3.49 1.17
N PHE A 100 -44.48 4.66 1.79
CA PHE A 100 -43.53 5.76 1.58
C PHE A 100 -42.09 5.37 1.97
N LYS A 101 -41.89 4.72 3.12
CA LYS A 101 -40.58 4.20 3.54
C LYS A 101 -40.04 3.14 2.57
N TRP A 102 -40.90 2.28 2.04
CA TRP A 102 -40.50 1.29 1.03
C TRP A 102 -40.03 1.95 -0.27
N VAL A 103 -40.78 2.93 -0.78
CA VAL A 103 -40.39 3.69 -1.99
C VAL A 103 -39.05 4.40 -1.76
N PHE A 104 -38.86 5.01 -0.60
CA PHE A 104 -37.61 5.67 -0.26
C PHE A 104 -36.43 4.68 -0.17
N LYS A 105 -36.64 3.54 0.50
CA LYS A 105 -35.65 2.44 0.58
C LYS A 105 -35.27 1.93 -0.82
N SER A 106 -36.25 1.70 -1.69
CA SER A 106 -36.04 1.31 -3.09
C SER A 106 -35.21 2.33 -3.86
N ALA A 107 -35.58 3.62 -3.76
CA ALA A 107 -34.88 4.71 -4.44
C ALA A 107 -33.43 4.84 -3.96
N ALA A 108 -33.20 4.76 -2.65
CA ALA A 108 -31.86 4.78 -2.06
C ALA A 108 -31.02 3.57 -2.52
N ALA A 109 -31.61 2.37 -2.55
CA ALA A 109 -30.92 1.17 -3.01
C ALA A 109 -30.50 1.25 -4.48
N ILE A 110 -31.37 1.78 -5.35
CA ILE A 110 -31.06 2.02 -6.77
C ILE A 110 -29.90 3.03 -6.89
N LEU A 111 -29.96 4.15 -6.18
CA LEU A 111 -28.90 5.15 -6.20
C LEU A 111 -27.54 4.58 -5.81
N ILE A 112 -27.49 3.74 -4.77
CA ILE A 112 -26.25 3.08 -4.34
C ILE A 112 -25.73 2.14 -5.43
N VAL A 113 -26.58 1.26 -5.98
CA VAL A 113 -26.16 0.29 -6.99
C VAL A 113 -25.70 0.97 -8.28
N THR A 114 -26.40 1.99 -8.75
CA THR A 114 -25.99 2.77 -9.93
C THR A 114 -24.66 3.51 -9.72
N ASN A 115 -24.33 3.88 -8.48
CA ASN A 115 -23.09 4.59 -8.15
C ASN A 115 -21.98 3.67 -7.59
N THR A 116 -22.10 2.35 -7.72
CA THR A 116 -21.11 1.40 -7.19
C THR A 116 -19.68 1.72 -7.62
N TRP A 117 -19.48 2.06 -8.89
CA TRP A 117 -18.16 2.43 -9.41
C TRP A 117 -17.60 3.70 -8.76
N ASN A 118 -18.42 4.74 -8.65
CA ASN A 118 -18.06 6.01 -8.00
C ASN A 118 -17.69 5.79 -6.53
N ILE A 119 -18.40 4.92 -5.83
CA ILE A 119 -18.12 4.57 -4.43
C ILE A 119 -16.75 3.87 -4.33
N VAL A 120 -16.47 2.89 -5.19
CA VAL A 120 -15.19 2.19 -5.22
C VAL A 120 -14.05 3.17 -5.49
N MET A 121 -14.22 4.09 -6.44
CA MET A 121 -13.23 5.14 -6.70
C MET A 121 -13.01 6.05 -5.49
N GLY A 122 -14.08 6.46 -4.80
CA GLY A 122 -13.96 7.24 -3.57
C GLY A 122 -13.18 6.52 -2.46
N VAL A 123 -13.28 5.19 -2.36
CA VAL A 123 -12.46 4.39 -1.42
C VAL A 123 -10.99 4.43 -1.82
N PHE A 124 -10.68 4.32 -3.11
CA PHE A 124 -9.31 4.46 -3.59
C PHE A 124 -8.76 5.85 -3.30
N ASP A 125 -9.51 6.92 -3.52
CA ASP A 125 -9.08 8.30 -3.22
C ASP A 125 -8.75 8.47 -1.72
N MET A 126 -9.58 7.91 -0.82
CA MET A 126 -9.29 7.90 0.61
C MET A 126 -8.03 7.10 0.93
N ALA A 127 -7.85 5.91 0.35
CA ALA A 127 -6.65 5.09 0.54
C ALA A 127 -5.39 5.83 0.07
N GLN A 128 -5.45 6.52 -1.06
CA GLN A 128 -4.35 7.33 -1.56
C GLN A 128 -3.97 8.47 -0.61
N SER A 129 -4.96 9.11 0.03
CA SER A 129 -4.67 10.16 1.01
C SER A 129 -3.88 9.62 2.21
N VAL A 130 -4.11 8.37 2.61
CA VAL A 130 -3.36 7.69 3.68
C VAL A 130 -1.97 7.30 3.19
N VAL A 131 -1.85 6.76 1.98
CA VAL A 131 -0.56 6.40 1.39
C VAL A 131 0.32 7.63 1.19
N ALA A 132 -0.23 8.76 0.74
CA ALA A 132 0.51 10.02 0.59
C ALA A 132 1.08 10.51 1.93
N GLN A 133 0.31 10.38 3.01
CA GLN A 133 0.80 10.69 4.36
C GLN A 133 1.92 9.73 4.78
N ALA A 134 1.74 8.43 4.54
CA ALA A 134 2.76 7.42 4.85
C ALA A 134 4.05 7.61 4.03
N ALA A 135 3.96 7.98 2.75
CA ALA A 135 5.10 8.32 1.90
C ALA A 135 5.86 9.54 2.43
N GLY A 136 5.17 10.52 3.02
CA GLY A 136 5.78 11.64 3.73
C GLY A 136 6.66 11.18 4.89
N ILE A 137 6.17 10.25 5.71
CA ILE A 137 6.92 9.67 6.85
C ILE A 137 8.09 8.80 6.36
N ILE A 138 7.91 8.03 5.28
CA ILE A 138 8.99 7.22 4.71
C ILE A 138 10.17 8.10 4.29
N ASN A 139 9.89 9.23 3.64
CA ASN A 139 10.93 10.15 3.19
C ASN A 139 11.59 10.95 4.32
N SER A 140 10.91 11.17 5.45
CA SER A 140 11.46 11.96 6.57
C SER A 140 12.12 11.12 7.66
N ASP A 141 11.52 9.98 8.01
CA ASP A 141 11.84 9.26 9.25
C ASP A 141 12.35 7.83 8.98
N ALA A 142 12.00 7.24 7.84
CA ALA A 142 12.43 5.88 7.47
C ALA A 142 13.63 5.85 6.51
N SER A 143 14.03 7.00 5.94
CA SER A 143 15.29 7.09 5.22
C SER A 143 16.41 6.78 6.20
N ILE A 144 17.19 5.73 5.93
CA ILE A 144 18.34 5.42 6.76
C ILE A 144 19.29 6.61 6.65
N ASP A 145 19.56 7.29 7.77
CA ASP A 145 20.61 8.30 7.81
C ASP A 145 21.96 7.61 7.72
N ILE A 146 22.41 7.46 6.48
CA ILE A 146 23.68 6.82 6.12
C ILE A 146 24.83 7.52 6.84
N SER A 147 24.72 8.83 7.11
CA SER A 147 25.80 9.59 7.74
C SER A 147 26.01 9.17 9.20
N SER A 148 24.93 9.07 9.99
CA SER A 148 25.05 8.66 11.40
C SER A 148 25.43 7.18 11.54
N VAL A 149 24.81 6.30 10.76
CA VAL A 149 25.13 4.86 10.80
C VAL A 149 26.55 4.58 10.32
N MET A 150 27.04 5.25 9.27
CA MET A 150 28.42 5.09 8.79
C MET A 150 29.44 5.65 9.80
N THR A 151 29.16 6.81 10.41
CA THR A 151 30.07 7.42 11.40
C THR A 151 30.30 6.51 12.61
N ASP A 152 29.28 5.77 13.04
CA ASP A 152 29.39 4.83 14.18
C ASP A 152 29.97 3.45 13.78
N LEU A 153 29.85 3.06 12.51
CA LEU A 153 30.34 1.77 12.00
C LEU A 153 31.82 1.78 11.67
N GLU A 154 32.35 2.86 11.09
CA GLU A 154 33.76 3.01 10.74
C GLU A 154 34.72 2.69 11.90
N PRO A 155 34.60 3.33 13.09
CA PRO A 155 35.50 3.07 14.21
C PRO A 155 35.37 1.63 14.72
N ARG A 156 34.16 1.06 14.74
CA ARG A 156 33.93 -0.32 15.19
C ARG A 156 34.54 -1.34 14.24
N LEU A 157 34.52 -1.08 12.93
CA LEU A 157 35.17 -1.92 11.93
C LEU A 157 36.70 -1.81 12.01
N MET A 158 37.24 -0.63 12.31
CA MET A 158 38.68 -0.43 12.51
C MET A 158 39.22 -1.16 13.74
N GLU A 159 38.40 -1.34 14.78
CA GLU A 159 38.72 -2.14 15.97
C GLU A 159 38.75 -3.66 15.70
N MET A 160 38.13 -4.14 14.63
CA MET A 160 38.06 -5.57 14.31
C MET A 160 39.36 -6.10 13.73
N ASP A 161 39.62 -7.40 13.94
CA ASP A 161 40.74 -8.09 13.33
C ASP A 161 40.57 -8.27 11.82
N LEU A 162 41.68 -8.47 11.11
CA LEU A 162 41.69 -8.65 9.65
C LEU A 162 40.82 -9.82 9.17
N GLY A 163 40.82 -10.94 9.88
CA GLY A 163 40.05 -12.14 9.50
C GLY A 163 38.53 -11.88 9.42
N PRO A 164 37.92 -11.35 10.49
CA PRO A 164 36.53 -10.89 10.48
C PRO A 164 36.22 -9.85 9.40
N LEU A 165 37.12 -8.89 9.15
CA LEU A 165 36.92 -7.87 8.10
C LEU A 165 36.87 -8.48 6.70
N PHE A 166 37.72 -9.46 6.38
CA PHE A 166 37.62 -10.19 5.12
C PHE A 166 36.31 -10.95 4.99
N GLY A 167 35.84 -11.59 6.07
CA GLY A 167 34.55 -12.29 6.09
C GLY A 167 33.37 -11.36 5.84
N LEU A 168 33.34 -10.22 6.54
CA LEU A 168 32.31 -9.18 6.36
C LEU A 168 32.36 -8.56 4.96
N ARG A 169 33.55 -8.29 4.42
CA ARG A 169 33.68 -7.78 3.05
C ARG A 169 33.12 -8.77 2.04
N PHE A 170 33.42 -10.05 2.19
CA PHE A 170 32.88 -11.09 1.31
C PHE A 170 31.35 -11.20 1.45
N GLN A 171 30.82 -11.15 2.67
CA GLN A 171 29.38 -11.16 2.90
C GLN A 171 28.69 -9.92 2.31
N SER A 172 29.30 -8.74 2.38
CA SER A 172 28.75 -7.50 1.82
C SER A 172 28.69 -7.46 0.29
N LEU A 173 29.33 -8.40 -0.40
CA LEU A 173 29.32 -8.48 -1.87
C LEU A 173 28.13 -9.27 -2.44
N PHE A 174 27.38 -9.97 -1.59
CA PHE A 174 26.24 -10.83 -1.95
C PHE A 174 24.97 -10.40 -1.21
#